data_AF-A0A2P8HXP7-F1
#
_entry.id   AF-A0A2P8HXP7-F1
#
_cell.length_a   1.000
_cell.length_b   1.000
_cell.length_c   1.000
_cell.angle_alpha   90.00
_cell.angle_beta   90.00
_cell.angle_gamma   90.00
#
_symmetry.space_group_name_H-M   'P 1'
#
loop_
_entity.id
_entity.type
_entity.pdbx_description
1 polymer ?
#
loop_
_entity_poly.entity_id
_entity_poly.type
_entity_poly.pdbx_seq_one_letter_code
_entity_poly.pdbx_strand_id
1 'polypeptide(L)'
;MQQPTYEKHLLKKLKSVQQGQRPPRQVLQSLYARMMMEYTVHEQNKARLKQRIDQALDDGDYEAFMHYTSVYNEWRETQQIGKMISEQGYELELTFDVDDT
;
A
#
# COMPACT_ATOMS: atom_id res chain seq x y z
N MET A 1 -13.18 -10.78 -25.49
CA MET A 1 -12.83 -10.69 -24.06
C MET A 1 -11.87 -9.51 -23.89
N GLN A 2 -12.34 -8.39 -23.34
CA GLN A 2 -11.47 -7.24 -23.08
C GLN A 2 -10.57 -7.58 -21.89
N GLN A 3 -9.25 -7.59 -22.08
CA GLN A 3 -8.33 -7.67 -20.95
C GLN A 3 -8.58 -6.45 -20.05
N PRO A 4 -8.81 -6.65 -18.74
CA PRO A 4 -9.03 -5.53 -17.83
C PRO A 4 -7.84 -4.58 -17.89
N THR A 5 -8.08 -3.29 -18.07
CA THR A 5 -7.06 -2.24 -18.25
C THR A 5 -5.99 -2.27 -17.13
N TYR A 6 -6.39 -2.71 -15.95
CA TYR A 6 -5.58 -2.89 -14.74
C TYR A 6 -4.45 -3.92 -14.90
N GLU A 7 -4.68 -4.98 -15.68
CA GLU A 7 -3.72 -6.07 -15.90
C GLU A 7 -2.47 -5.56 -16.64
N LYS A 8 -2.65 -4.61 -17.57
CA LYS A 8 -1.54 -3.97 -18.30
C LYS A 8 -0.68 -3.08 -17.42
N HIS A 9 -1.28 -2.39 -16.44
CA HIS A 9 -0.53 -1.56 -15.49
C HIS A 9 0.25 -2.42 -14.50
N LEU A 10 -0.33 -3.53 -14.04
CA LEU A 10 0.34 -4.49 -13.17
C LEU A 10 1.56 -5.12 -13.87
N LEU A 11 1.38 -5.55 -15.13
CA LEU A 11 2.44 -6.15 -15.96
C LEU A 11 3.63 -5.22 -16.20
N LYS A 12 3.43 -3.89 -16.20
CA LYS A 12 4.52 -2.91 -16.34
C LYS A 12 5.38 -2.77 -15.07
N LYS A 13 4.81 -3.06 -13.89
CA LYS A 13 5.48 -2.93 -12.59
C LYS A 13 6.04 -4.27 -12.07
N LEU A 14 5.66 -5.38 -12.69
CA LEU A 14 6.12 -6.71 -12.36
C LEU A 14 7.61 -6.89 -12.71
N LYS A 15 8.42 -7.17 -11.70
CA LYS A 15 9.79 -7.66 -11.87
C LYS A 15 9.72 -9.19 -11.92
N SER A 16 10.10 -9.78 -13.05
CA SER A 16 10.16 -11.24 -13.17
C SER A 16 11.59 -11.71 -12.94
N VAL A 17 11.79 -12.56 -11.93
CA VAL A 17 13.06 -13.29 -11.76
C VAL A 17 13.15 -14.43 -12.79
N GLN A 18 12.01 -14.85 -13.34
CA GLN A 18 11.92 -15.83 -14.43
C GLN A 18 12.05 -15.12 -15.78
N GLN A 19 13.23 -15.23 -16.38
CA GLN A 19 13.64 -14.67 -17.68
C GLN A 19 12.51 -14.63 -18.74
N GLY A 20 11.85 -13.47 -18.88
CA GLY A 20 10.96 -13.17 -20.02
C GLY A 20 9.63 -13.95 -20.11
N GLN A 21 9.33 -14.87 -19.19
CA GLN A 21 8.05 -15.61 -19.22
C GLN A 21 6.90 -14.82 -18.61
N ARG A 22 5.80 -14.71 -19.34
CA ARG A 22 4.57 -14.06 -18.87
C ARG A 22 3.99 -14.86 -17.68
N PRO A 23 3.69 -14.21 -16.54
CA PRO A 23 3.11 -14.91 -15.40
C PRO A 23 1.78 -15.58 -15.74
N PRO A 24 1.52 -16.78 -15.21
CA PRO A 24 0.21 -17.42 -15.32
C PRO A 24 -0.90 -16.53 -14.77
N ARG A 25 -2.11 -16.64 -15.33
CA ARG A 25 -3.27 -15.82 -14.92
C ARG A 25 -3.56 -15.92 -13.42
N GLN A 26 -3.42 -17.10 -12.83
CA GLN A 26 -3.64 -17.30 -11.40
C GLN A 26 -2.62 -16.53 -10.53
N VAL A 27 -1.37 -16.47 -10.97
CA VAL A 27 -0.31 -15.68 -10.31
C VAL A 27 -0.66 -14.19 -10.38
N LEU A 28 -1.08 -13.69 -11.55
CA LEU A 28 -1.53 -12.30 -11.71
C LEU A 28 -2.72 -11.97 -10.80
N GLN A 29 -3.71 -12.87 -10.71
CA GLN A 29 -4.88 -12.69 -9.86
C GLN A 29 -4.51 -12.69 -8.36
N SER A 30 -3.62 -13.59 -7.94
CA SER A 30 -3.11 -13.65 -6.56
C SER A 30 -2.36 -12.36 -6.20
N LEU A 31 -1.44 -11.91 -7.05
CA LEU A 31 -0.68 -10.68 -6.85
C LEU A 31 -1.60 -9.46 -6.83
N TYR A 32 -2.60 -9.41 -7.71
CA TYR A 32 -3.59 -8.33 -7.71
C TYR A 32 -4.42 -8.30 -6.43
N ALA A 33 -4.92 -9.45 -5.97
CA ALA A 33 -5.67 -9.53 -4.72
C ALA A 33 -4.82 -9.07 -3.53
N ARG A 34 -3.55 -9.50 -3.46
CA ARG A 34 -2.60 -9.05 -2.43
C ARG A 34 -2.36 -7.56 -2.50
N MET A 35 -2.08 -7.02 -3.69
CA MET A 35 -1.92 -5.58 -3.90
C MET A 35 -3.14 -4.80 -3.39
N MET A 36 -4.36 -5.23 -3.74
CA MET A 36 -5.59 -4.57 -3.29
C MET A 36 -5.75 -4.60 -1.77
N MET A 37 -5.43 -5.74 -1.13
CA MET A 37 -5.47 -5.84 0.33
C MET A 37 -4.45 -4.89 0.98
N GLU A 38 -3.23 -4.81 0.47
CA GLU A 38 -2.19 -3.93 0.99
C GLU A 38 -2.59 -2.45 0.87
N TYR A 39 -3.11 -2.01 -0.28
CA TYR A 39 -3.62 -0.65 -0.43
C TYR A 39 -4.82 -0.37 0.47
N THR A 40 -5.73 -1.33 0.63
CA THR A 40 -6.89 -1.16 1.51
C THR A 40 -6.45 -0.99 2.97
N VAL A 41 -5.51 -1.80 3.44
CA VAL A 41 -4.95 -1.69 4.79
C VAL A 41 -4.22 -0.36 4.98
N HIS A 42 -3.45 0.07 3.97
CA HIS A 42 -2.74 1.35 3.99
C HIS A 42 -3.72 2.52 4.19
N GLU A 43 -4.74 2.62 3.33
CA GLU A 43 -5.74 3.71 3.38
C GLU A 43 -6.54 3.71 4.70
N GLN A 44 -6.93 2.52 5.18
CA GLN A 44 -7.65 2.41 6.45
C GLN A 44 -6.81 2.86 7.64
N ASN A 45 -5.52 2.49 7.68
CA ASN A 45 -4.62 2.90 8.74
C ASN A 45 -4.39 4.42 8.70
N LYS A 46 -4.17 4.98 7.49
CA LYS A 46 -4.05 6.42 7.27
C LYS A 46 -5.26 7.17 7.81
N ALA A 47 -6.45 6.78 7.37
CA ALA A 47 -7.71 7.40 7.77
C ALA A 47 -7.94 7.31 9.29
N ARG A 48 -7.66 6.14 9.89
CA ARG A 48 -7.83 5.94 11.33
C ARG A 48 -6.90 6.83 12.15
N LEU A 49 -5.65 6.97 11.74
CA LEU A 49 -4.68 7.82 12.45
C LEU A 49 -5.06 9.30 12.34
N LYS A 50 -5.41 9.76 11.13
CA LYS A 50 -5.89 11.13 10.93
C LYS A 50 -7.14 11.44 11.78
N GLN A 51 -8.14 10.55 11.75
CA GLN A 51 -9.35 10.71 12.56
C GLN A 51 -9.04 10.84 14.06
N ARG A 52 -8.06 10.08 14.57
CA ARG A 52 -7.66 10.16 15.99
C ARG A 52 -6.92 11.46 16.32
N ILE A 53 -6.12 11.97 15.39
CA ILE A 53 -5.46 13.28 15.52
C ILE A 53 -6.53 14.38 15.55
N ASP A 54 -7.46 14.36 14.60
CA ASP A 54 -8.55 15.34 14.52
C ASP A 54 -9.42 15.31 15.79
N GLN A 55 -9.78 14.12 16.27
CA GLN A 55 -10.54 13.96 17.52
C GLN A 55 -9.78 14.52 18.73
N ALA A 56 -8.46 14.29 18.82
CA ALA A 56 -7.66 14.83 19.92
C ALA A 56 -7.59 16.36 19.89
N LEU A 57 -7.58 16.96 18.69
CA LEU A 57 -7.68 18.42 18.53
C LEU A 57 -9.05 18.94 18.98
N ASP A 58 -10.13 18.29 18.56
CA ASP A 58 -11.51 18.65 18.94
C ASP A 58 -11.72 18.58 20.46
N ASP A 59 -11.14 17.56 21.11
CA ASP A 59 -11.22 17.35 22.56
C ASP A 59 -10.23 18.24 23.35
N GLY A 60 -9.31 18.92 22.68
CA GLY A 60 -8.24 19.70 23.32
C GLY A 60 -7.21 18.84 24.08
N ASP A 61 -7.12 17.55 23.77
CA ASP A 61 -6.22 16.59 24.41
C ASP A 61 -4.84 16.63 23.74
N TYR A 62 -3.96 17.45 24.32
CA TYR A 62 -2.60 17.62 23.81
C TYR A 62 -1.76 16.34 23.87
N GLU A 63 -1.94 15.49 24.88
CA GLU A 63 -1.16 14.25 25.00
C GLU A 63 -1.58 13.25 23.92
N ALA A 64 -2.88 13.08 23.69
CA ALA A 64 -3.40 12.24 22.64
C ALA A 64 -3.00 12.74 21.25
N PHE A 65 -3.04 14.06 21.03
CA PHE A 65 -2.61 14.68 19.77
C PHE A 65 -1.14 14.38 19.48
N MET A 66 -0.26 14.61 20.47
CA MET A 66 1.17 14.36 20.32
C MET A 66 1.46 12.88 20.08
N HIS A 67 0.79 11.99 20.82
CA HIS A 67 0.92 10.55 20.65
C HIS A 67 0.52 10.10 19.24
N TYR A 68 -0.69 10.42 18.77
CA TYR A 68 -1.17 9.97 17.47
C TYR A 68 -0.43 10.63 16.30
N THR A 69 0.04 11.87 16.46
CA THR A 69 0.92 12.51 15.48
C THR A 69 2.26 11.78 15.37
N SER A 70 2.87 11.37 16.49
CA SER A 70 4.10 10.56 16.45
C SER A 70 3.88 9.23 15.74
N VAL A 71 2.81 8.51 16.11
CA VAL A 71 2.47 7.22 15.46
C VAL A 71 2.21 7.41 13.96
N TYR A 72 1.55 8.49 13.56
CA TYR A 72 1.32 8.79 12.14
C TYR A 72 2.62 9.06 11.39
N ASN A 73 3.54 9.83 11.98
CA ASN A 73 4.83 10.13 11.36
C ASN A 73 5.71 8.87 11.22
N GLU A 74 5.80 8.06 12.28
CA GLU A 74 6.51 6.77 12.22
C GLU A 74 5.89 5.86 11.16
N TRP A 75 4.56 5.72 11.14
CA TRP A 75 3.87 4.95 10.12
C TRP A 75 4.19 5.48 8.73
N ARG A 76 4.09 6.80 8.48
CA ARG A 76 4.41 7.44 7.19
C ARG A 76 5.82 7.10 6.72
N GLU A 77 6.82 7.19 7.59
CA GLU A 77 8.21 6.84 7.27
C GLU A 77 8.35 5.38 6.84
N THR A 78 7.67 4.44 7.53
CA THR A 78 7.69 3.03 7.12
C THR A 78 7.07 2.78 5.74
N GLN A 79 6.07 3.58 5.35
CA GLN A 79 5.38 3.40 4.07
C GLN A 79 6.17 3.96 2.89
N GLN A 80 7.08 4.93 3.10
CA GLN A 80 7.93 5.50 2.05
C GLN A 80 8.89 4.49 1.41
N ILE A 81 9.28 3.46 2.16
CA ILE A 81 10.16 2.39 1.69
C ILE A 81 9.46 1.50 0.64
N GLY A 82 8.12 1.57 0.57
CA GLY A 82 7.31 0.70 -0.26
C GLY A 82 7.25 -0.73 0.30
N LYS A 83 6.60 -1.63 -0.43
CA LYS A 83 6.47 -3.04 -0.04
C LYS A 83 6.67 -3.97 -1.22
N MET A 84 7.49 -5.01 -1.04
CA MET A 84 7.62 -6.09 -2.01
C MET A 84 6.59 -7.18 -1.70
N ILE A 85 5.78 -7.56 -2.68
CA ILE A 85 4.98 -8.79 -2.63
C ILE A 85 5.45 -9.75 -3.71
N SER A 86 5.42 -11.05 -3.42
CA SER A 86 5.88 -12.07 -4.37
C SER A 86 4.93 -13.26 -4.45
N GLU A 87 4.87 -13.90 -5.61
CA GLU A 87 4.11 -15.12 -5.86
C GLU A 87 4.83 -15.94 -6.94
N GLN A 88 5.18 -17.19 -6.63
CA GLN A 88 5.76 -18.15 -7.58
C GLN A 88 6.96 -17.60 -8.40
N GLY A 89 7.82 -16.81 -7.77
CA GLY A 89 9.01 -16.23 -8.40
C GLY A 89 8.77 -14.94 -9.19
N TYR A 90 7.56 -14.38 -9.10
CA TYR A 90 7.21 -13.06 -9.61
C TYR A 90 7.12 -12.07 -8.46
N GLU A 91 7.71 -10.90 -8.63
CA GLU A 91 7.76 -9.85 -7.60
C GLU A 91 7.09 -8.58 -8.10
N LEU A 92 6.35 -7.92 -7.20
CA LEU A 92 5.70 -6.65 -7.45
C LEU A 92 6.06 -5.68 -6.34
N GLU A 93 6.57 -4.52 -6.75
CA GLU A 93 6.88 -3.40 -5.88
C GLU A 93 5.64 -2.52 -5.74
N LEU A 94 5.19 -2.37 -4.49
CA LEU A 94 4.09 -1.49 -4.11
C LEU A 94 4.66 -0.18 -3.60
N THR A 95 4.21 0.91 -4.20
CA THR A 95 4.45 2.27 -3.75
C THR A 95 3.15 2.83 -3.20
N PHE A 96 3.18 3.37 -1.99
CA PHE A 96 2.00 3.96 -1.36
C PHE A 96 2.10 5.48 -1.39
N ASP A 97 0.98 6.16 -1.64
CA ASP A 97 0.92 7.61 -1.62
C ASP A 97 0.92 8.09 -0.16
N VAL A 98 2.09 8.53 0.29
CA VAL A 98 2.21 9.33 1.50
C VAL A 98 1.95 10.78 1.15
N ASP A 99 1.20 11.51 1.96
CA ASP A 99 0.99 12.95 1.70
C ASP A 99 2.36 13.65 1.75
N ASP A 100 2.71 14.39 0.69
CA ASP A 100 3.87 15.29 0.70
C ASP A 100 3.55 16.47 1.64
N THR A 101 4.46 16.74 2.56
CA THR A 101 4.44 17.91 3.45
C THR A 101 5.41 18.94 2.93
#